data_AF-A0A6L6EQE5-F1
#
_entry.id   AF-A0A6L6EQE5-F1
#
_cell.length_a   1.000
_cell.length_b   1.000
_cell.length_c   1.000
_cell.angle_alpha   90.00
_cell.angle_beta   90.00
_cell.angle_gamma   90.00
#
_symmetry.space_group_name_H-M   'P 1'
#
loop_
_entity.id
_entity.type
_entity.pdbx_description
1 polymer ?
#
loop_
_entity_poly.entity_id
_entity_poly.type
_entity_poly.pdbx_seq_one_letter_code
_entity_poly.pdbx_strand_id
1 'polypeptide(L)'
;MNLIDLATPGFFAAMGIEHRVLKKRAEAGDTSAVGYERKDTIASLLMGTASLYAPLALTRALAPVQPGKGRARVALVATALGAAALTTATDALANRDDDSR
;
A
#
# COMPACT_ATOMS: atom_id res chain seq x y z
N MET A 1 -3.98 -33.17 8.52
CA MET A 1 -3.47 -31.84 8.92
C MET A 1 -2.44 -31.43 7.89
N ASN A 2 -2.67 -30.33 7.19
CA ASN A 2 -1.78 -29.87 6.12
C ASN A 2 -0.68 -28.97 6.69
N LEU A 3 0.40 -28.78 5.94
CA LEU A 3 1.53 -27.93 6.37
C LEU A 3 1.08 -26.53 6.78
N ILE A 4 0.09 -25.94 6.10
CA ILE A 4 -0.46 -24.62 6.40
C ILE A 4 -1.07 -24.56 7.80
N ASP A 5 -1.72 -25.64 8.25
CA ASP A 5 -2.38 -25.72 9.57
C ASP A 5 -1.35 -25.64 10.71
N LEU A 6 -0.12 -26.12 10.48
CA LEU A 6 0.98 -26.09 11.45
C LEU A 6 1.89 -24.87 11.26
N ALA A 7 2.10 -24.44 10.02
CA ALA A 7 2.95 -23.29 9.69
C ALA A 7 2.32 -21.98 10.15
N THR A 8 0.99 -21.84 10.03
CA THR A 8 0.28 -20.62 10.43
C THR A 8 0.50 -20.28 11.92
N PRO A 9 0.20 -21.18 12.88
CA PRO A 9 0.47 -20.88 14.29
C PRO A 9 1.97 -20.76 14.59
N GLY A 10 2.85 -21.51 13.90
CA GLY A 10 4.30 -21.39 14.05
C GLY A 10 4.83 -20.02 13.64
N PHE A 11 4.34 -19.47 12.53
CA PHE A 11 4.69 -18.13 12.05
C PHE A 11 4.27 -17.04 13.04
N PHE A 12 3.03 -17.09 13.55
CA PHE A 12 2.57 -16.11 14.54
C PHE A 12 3.32 -16.24 15.87
N ALA A 13 3.66 -17.46 16.29
CA ALA A 13 4.48 -17.68 17.47
C ALA A 13 5.88 -17.07 17.33
N ALA A 14 6.54 -17.29 16.18
CA ALA A 14 7.85 -16.70 15.88
C ALA A 14 7.80 -15.17 15.89
N MET A 15 6.82 -14.56 15.19
CA MET A 15 6.62 -13.11 15.18
C MET A 15 6.37 -12.53 16.58
N GLY A 16 5.60 -13.24 17.42
CA GLY A 16 5.36 -12.82 18.80
C GLY A 16 6.62 -12.82 19.67
N ILE A 17 7.52 -13.78 19.43
CA ILE A 17 8.83 -13.85 20.10
C ILE A 17 9.73 -12.70 19.62
N GLU A 18 9.86 -12.52 18.31
CA GLU A 18 10.65 -11.43 17.73
C GLU A 18 10.17 -10.07 18.21
N HIS A 19 8.85 -9.84 18.23
CA HIS A 19 8.28 -8.60 18.75
C HIS A 19 8.69 -8.33 20.20
N ARG A 20 8.65 -9.35 21.08
CA ARG A 20 9.12 -9.19 22.46
C ARG A 20 10.61 -8.89 22.56
N VAL A 21 11.42 -9.53 21.73
CA VAL A 21 12.87 -9.29 21.67
C VAL A 21 13.16 -7.87 21.20
N LEU A 22 12.52 -7.43 20.11
CA LEU A 22 12.67 -6.08 19.57
C LEU A 22 12.17 -5.03 20.55
N LYS A 23 11.04 -5.28 21.24
CA LYS A 23 10.54 -4.38 22.29
C LYS A 23 11.54 -4.21 23.43
N LYS A 24 12.12 -5.31 23.94
CA LYS A 24 13.16 -5.25 24.97
C LYS A 24 14.41 -4.51 24.51
N ARG A 25 14.81 -4.67 23.25
CA ARG A 25 15.96 -3.94 22.67
C ARG A 25 15.68 -2.45 22.52
N ALA A 26 14.47 -2.09 22.07
CA ALA A 26 14.03 -0.70 21.99
C ALA A 26 13.99 -0.04 23.38
N GLU A 27 13.49 -0.75 24.41
CA GLU A 27 13.52 -0.28 25.82
C GLU A 27 14.95 -0.11 26.35
N ALA A 28 15.91 -0.91 25.86
CA ALA A 28 17.33 -0.79 26.20
C ALA A 28 18.04 0.35 25.44
N GLY A 29 17.32 1.14 24.64
CA GLY A 29 17.86 2.30 23.93
C GLY A 29 18.55 1.96 22.60
N ASP A 30 18.35 0.77 22.05
CA ASP A 30 18.84 0.41 20.72
C ASP A 30 18.07 1.21 19.65
N THR A 31 18.73 2.21 19.05
CA THR A 31 18.20 3.09 18.01
C THR A 31 18.44 2.56 16.59
N SER A 32 18.90 1.31 16.44
CA SER A 32 19.16 0.74 15.12
C SER A 32 17.90 0.58 14.25
N ALA A 33 16.71 0.66 14.82
CA ALA A 33 15.46 0.75 14.07
C ALA A 33 15.21 2.20 13.63
N VAL A 34 15.11 2.44 12.33
CA VAL A 34 14.66 3.72 11.75
C VAL A 34 13.37 4.14 12.45
N GLY A 35 13.45 5.17 13.29
CA GLY A 35 12.31 5.62 14.09
C GLY A 35 11.24 6.23 13.20
N TYR A 36 10.07 5.61 13.16
CA TYR A 36 8.91 6.20 12.48
C TYR A 36 8.38 7.40 13.27
N GLU A 37 8.32 8.57 12.63
CA GLU A 37 7.65 9.72 13.23
C GLU A 37 6.14 9.44 13.31
N ARG A 38 5.47 9.90 14.37
CA ARG A 38 4.02 9.73 14.54
C ARG A 38 3.22 10.18 13.33
N LYS A 39 3.66 11.26 12.68
CA LYS A 39 3.03 11.78 11.46
C LYS A 39 3.12 10.79 10.30
N ASP A 40 4.29 10.19 10.11
CA ASP A 40 4.52 9.20 9.07
C ASP A 40 3.74 7.90 9.33
N THR A 41 3.62 7.51 10.60
CA THR A 41 2.77 6.38 11.01
C THR A 41 1.30 6.64 10.67
N ILE A 42 0.78 7.83 10.99
CA ILE A 42 -0.60 8.22 10.68
C ILE A 42 -0.82 8.29 9.17
N ALA A 43 0.13 8.89 8.44
CA ALA A 43 0.08 8.98 6.98
C ALA A 43 0.03 7.59 6.34
N SER A 44 0.93 6.68 6.74
CA SER A 44 0.98 5.31 6.24
C SER A 44 -0.29 4.52 6.58
N LEU A 45 -0.82 4.69 7.79
CA LEU A 45 -2.07 4.03 8.20
C LEU A 45 -3.28 4.56 7.43
N LEU A 46 -3.36 5.88 7.25
CA LEU A 46 -4.42 6.50 6.45
C LEU A 46 -4.32 6.10 5.00
N MET A 47 -3.12 6.11 4.41
CA MET A 47 -2.91 5.72 3.02
C MET A 47 -3.28 4.24 2.80
N GLY A 48 -2.81 3.35 3.68
CA GLY A 48 -3.13 1.92 3.59
C GLY A 48 -4.62 1.64 3.74
N THR A 49 -5.27 2.22 4.76
CA THR A 49 -6.72 2.05 4.97
C THR A 49 -7.54 2.71 3.85
N ALA A 50 -7.18 3.92 3.43
CA ALA A 50 -7.81 4.59 2.30
C ALA A 50 -7.67 3.78 1.01
N SER A 51 -6.53 3.12 0.75
CA SER A 51 -6.35 2.29 -0.45
C SER A 51 -7.34 1.11 -0.51
N LEU A 52 -7.75 0.59 0.65
CA LEU A 52 -8.72 -0.50 0.75
C LEU A 52 -10.14 -0.02 0.43
N TYR A 53 -10.48 1.20 0.87
CA TYR A 53 -11.79 1.79 0.64
C TYR A 53 -11.91 2.54 -0.69
N ALA A 54 -10.81 3.01 -1.26
CA ALA A 54 -10.76 3.74 -2.52
C ALA A 54 -11.48 3.02 -3.67
N PRO A 55 -11.22 1.73 -3.99
CA PRO A 55 -11.92 1.05 -5.07
C PRO A 55 -13.41 0.84 -4.77
N LEU A 56 -13.80 0.64 -3.50
CA LEU A 56 -15.21 0.49 -3.10
C LEU A 56 -15.97 1.81 -3.24
N ALA A 57 -15.38 2.91 -2.78
CA ALA A 57 -15.95 4.25 -2.92
C ALA A 57 -16.04 4.66 -4.39
N LEU A 58 -14.99 4.38 -5.17
CA LEU A 58 -14.91 4.71 -6.59
C LEU A 58 -15.94 3.91 -7.40
N THR A 59 -16.08 2.60 -7.17
CA THR A 59 -17.10 1.77 -7.82
C THR A 59 -18.53 2.18 -7.45
N ARG A 60 -18.76 2.61 -6.19
CA ARG A 60 -20.06 3.12 -5.72
C ARG A 60 -20.39 4.50 -6.31
N ALA A 61 -19.42 5.41 -6.40
CA ALA A 61 -19.58 6.73 -6.99
C ALA A 61 -19.77 6.67 -8.52
N LEU A 62 -19.11 5.71 -9.18
CA LEU A 62 -19.27 5.44 -10.62
C LEU A 62 -20.45 4.48 -10.92
N ALA A 63 -21.12 3.94 -9.90
CA ALA A 63 -22.31 3.08 -10.06
C ALA A 63 -23.46 3.75 -10.84
N PRO A 64 -23.85 5.01 -10.60
CA PRO A 64 -24.85 5.70 -11.43
C PRO A 64 -24.38 5.99 -12.86
N VAL A 65 -23.07 5.89 -13.11
CA VAL A 65 -22.45 6.02 -14.44
C VAL A 65 -22.09 4.64 -15.00
N GLN A 66 -22.57 3.53 -14.39
CA GLN A 66 -22.22 2.19 -14.88
C GLN A 66 -22.80 1.96 -16.27
N PRO A 67 -21.93 1.79 -17.28
CA PRO A 67 -22.34 1.57 -18.65
C PRO A 67 -22.66 0.09 -18.82
N GLY A 68 -23.94 -0.26 -18.71
CA GLY A 68 -24.43 -1.64 -18.76
C GLY A 68 -24.29 -2.34 -20.12
N LYS A 69 -23.91 -1.66 -21.21
CA LYS A 69 -23.57 -2.28 -22.52
C LYS A 69 -22.92 -1.22 -23.44
N GLY A 70 -21.67 -1.40 -23.86
CA GLY A 70 -21.05 -0.58 -24.93
C GLY A 70 -19.72 0.11 -24.61
N ARG A 71 -19.22 0.91 -25.57
CA ARG A 71 -17.88 1.55 -25.71
C ARG A 71 -17.23 2.17 -24.45
N ALA A 72 -17.98 2.41 -23.39
CA ALA A 72 -17.49 2.98 -22.15
C ALA A 72 -16.52 2.06 -21.38
N ARG A 73 -16.56 0.73 -21.56
CA ARG A 73 -15.50 -0.18 -21.03
C ARG A 73 -14.13 0.12 -21.65
N VAL A 74 -14.10 0.37 -22.95
CA VAL A 74 -12.88 0.72 -23.68
C VAL A 74 -12.39 2.10 -23.24
N ALA A 75 -13.31 3.06 -23.06
CA ALA A 75 -12.95 4.38 -22.55
C ALA A 75 -12.33 4.31 -21.15
N LEU A 76 -12.87 3.46 -20.25
CA LEU A 76 -12.37 3.30 -18.87
C LEU A 76 -11.00 2.63 -18.84
N VAL A 77 -10.78 1.58 -19.63
CA VAL A 77 -9.46 0.94 -19.76
C VAL A 77 -8.44 1.88 -20.42
N ALA A 78 -8.84 2.63 -21.44
CA ALA A 78 -7.98 3.61 -22.09
C ALA A 78 -7.62 4.78 -21.17
N THR A 79 -8.56 5.25 -20.33
CA THR A 79 -8.25 6.29 -19.33
C THR A 79 -7.38 5.75 -18.19
N ALA A 80 -7.59 4.52 -17.73
CA ALA A 80 -6.72 3.90 -16.73
C ALA A 80 -5.28 3.72 -17.27
N LEU A 81 -5.14 3.22 -18.50
CA LEU A 81 -3.84 3.11 -19.15
C LEU A 81 -3.21 4.48 -19.43
N GLY A 82 -4.01 5.47 -19.83
CA GLY A 82 -3.55 6.84 -20.06
C GLY A 82 -3.06 7.51 -18.77
N ALA A 83 -3.80 7.35 -17.67
CA ALA A 83 -3.42 7.86 -16.36
C ALA A 83 -2.15 7.18 -15.86
N ALA A 84 -2.05 5.85 -15.98
CA ALA A 84 -0.84 5.12 -15.60
C ALA A 84 0.38 5.59 -16.40
N ALA A 85 0.25 5.74 -17.72
CA ALA A 85 1.34 6.23 -18.57
C ALA A 85 1.75 7.66 -18.21
N LEU A 86 0.79 8.55 -17.92
CA LEU A 86 1.07 9.91 -17.48
C LEU A 86 1.79 9.93 -16.14
N THR A 87 1.32 9.15 -15.16
CA THR A 87 1.96 9.05 -13.85
C THR A 87 3.38 8.51 -13.97
N THR A 88 3.61 7.47 -14.78
CA THR A 88 4.96 6.94 -15.02
C THR A 88 5.85 7.95 -15.74
N ALA A 89 5.32 8.72 -16.69
CA ALA A 89 6.10 9.78 -17.35
C ALA A 89 6.47 10.89 -16.36
N THR A 90 5.55 11.32 -15.51
CA THR A 90 5.84 12.32 -14.47
C THR A 90 6.86 11.81 -13.44
N ASP A 91 6.76 10.54 -13.04
CA ASP A 91 7.70 9.92 -12.09
C ASP A 91 9.10 9.77 -12.72
N ALA A 92 9.15 9.42 -14.02
CA ALA A 92 10.40 9.34 -14.77
C ALA A 92 11.05 10.71 -15.04
N LEU A 93 10.27 11.79 -15.21
CA LEU A 93 10.82 13.14 -15.31
C LEU A 93 11.29 13.66 -13.94
N ALA A 94 10.52 13.45 -12.88
CA ALA A 94 10.90 13.84 -11.52
C ALA A 94 12.22 13.16 -11.09
N ASN A 95 12.41 11.89 -11.46
CA ASN A 95 13.64 11.16 -11.17
C ASN A 95 14.86 11.63 -11.99
N ARG A 96 14.67 12.39 -13.08
CA ARG A 96 15.78 12.97 -13.89
C ARG A 96 16.21 14.34 -13.36
N ASP A 97 15.30 15.09 -12.76
CA ASP A 97 15.62 16.38 -12.14
C ASP A 97 16.43 16.21 -10.83
N ASP A 98 16.30 15.06 -10.13
CA ASP A 98 17.09 14.73 -8.94
C ASP A 98 18.54 14.31 -9.25
N ASP A 99 18.81 13.72 -10.43
CA ASP A 99 20.16 13.28 -10.85
C ASP A 99 21.02 14.44 -11.44
N SER A 100 20.44 15.65 -11.54
CA SER A 100 21.05 16.85 -12.13
C SER A 100 21.52 17.89 -11.09
N ARG A 101 21.46 17.58 -9.79
CA ARG A 101 21.83 18.45 -8.66
C ARG A 101 23.04 17.93 -7.90
#